data_AF-A0AA41V246-F1
#
_entry.id   AF-A0AA41V246-F1
#
_cell.length_a   1.000
_cell.length_b   1.000
_cell.length_c   1.000
_cell.angle_alpha   90.00
_cell.angle_beta   90.00
_cell.angle_gamma   90.00
#
_symmetry.space_group_name_H-M   'P 1'
#
loop_
_entity.id
_entity.type
_entity.pdbx_description
1 polymer ?
#
loop_
_entity_poly.entity_id
_entity_poly.type
_entity_poly.pdbx_seq_one_letter_code
_entity_poly.pdbx_strand_id
1 'polypeptide(L)'
;MEGNIENMKNKTEDLKSVSDSLKMLADEREKEIEAEKLKVKNAIENGNTKQIRIHARNMVRMRQEVTTYRLISKRLDSMVNYFDDQPEQSTVFSSIPLIIESIDSALATGNSKQMLKTMDQVEAQYFDTEVVAKFKSSAATESTPVSMSEDEEISKCEVQKINEDDVDVKIKTSSCFHIFTCWSH
;
A
#
# COMPACT_ATOMS: atom_id res chain seq x y z
N MET A 1 -10.35 -37.92 -16.83
CA MET A 1 -10.87 -36.57 -16.55
C MET A 1 -10.23 -35.96 -15.31
N GLU A 2 -9.81 -36.74 -14.31
CA GLU A 2 -9.14 -36.25 -13.09
C GLU A 2 -7.87 -35.40 -13.35
N GLY A 3 -7.02 -35.77 -14.32
CA GLY A 3 -5.80 -35.02 -14.61
C GLY A 3 -5.98 -33.60 -15.15
N ASN A 4 -7.15 -33.25 -15.70
CA ASN A 4 -7.43 -31.88 -16.14
C ASN A 4 -7.86 -30.98 -14.97
N ILE A 5 -8.47 -31.58 -13.94
CA ILE A 5 -8.97 -30.89 -12.73
C ILE A 5 -7.79 -30.44 -11.86
N GLU A 6 -6.81 -31.32 -11.66
CA GLU A 6 -5.59 -31.01 -10.90
C GLU A 6 -4.81 -29.84 -11.51
N ASN A 7 -4.67 -29.82 -12.84
CA ASN A 7 -3.98 -28.74 -13.54
C ASN A 7 -4.65 -27.35 -13.38
N MET A 8 -5.97 -27.29 -13.16
CA MET A 8 -6.69 -26.01 -13.02
C MET A 8 -6.72 -25.50 -11.59
N LYS A 9 -6.81 -26.42 -10.61
CA LYS A 9 -6.59 -26.08 -9.20
C LYS A 9 -5.19 -25.51 -9.02
N ASN A 10 -4.18 -26.15 -9.61
CA ASN A 10 -2.81 -25.65 -9.58
C ASN A 10 -2.69 -24.23 -10.15
N LYS A 11 -3.33 -23.92 -11.29
CA LYS A 11 -3.32 -22.55 -11.85
C LYS A 11 -3.94 -21.52 -10.92
N THR A 12 -5.03 -21.87 -10.26
CA THR A 12 -5.72 -20.97 -9.32
C THR A 12 -4.89 -20.77 -8.05
N GLU A 13 -4.20 -21.81 -7.60
CA GLU A 13 -3.20 -21.74 -6.53
C GLU A 13 -2.00 -20.86 -6.90
N ASP A 14 -1.52 -20.91 -8.15
CA ASP A 14 -0.45 -20.03 -8.63
C ASP A 14 -0.88 -18.55 -8.57
N LEU A 15 -2.10 -18.24 -9.02
CA LEU A 15 -2.63 -16.87 -8.94
C LEU A 15 -2.77 -16.39 -7.48
N LYS A 16 -3.19 -17.28 -6.59
CA LYS A 16 -3.26 -17.01 -5.15
C LYS A 16 -1.88 -16.75 -4.55
N SER A 17 -0.87 -17.51 -4.95
CA SER A 17 0.53 -17.33 -4.53
C SER A 17 1.06 -15.94 -4.91
N VAL A 18 0.73 -15.44 -6.10
CA VAL A 18 1.06 -14.06 -6.53
C VAL A 18 0.37 -13.03 -5.63
N SER A 19 -0.91 -13.22 -5.32
CA SER A 19 -1.64 -12.33 -4.39
C SER A 19 -0.97 -12.30 -3.00
N ASP A 20 -0.63 -13.45 -2.44
CA ASP A 20 0.00 -13.53 -1.12
C ASP A 20 1.42 -12.93 -1.13
N SER A 21 2.16 -13.09 -2.22
CA SER A 21 3.45 -12.42 -2.42
C SER A 21 3.31 -10.90 -2.42
N LEU A 22 2.28 -10.35 -3.05
CA LEU A 22 1.98 -8.91 -3.02
C LEU A 22 1.60 -8.42 -1.61
N LYS A 23 0.87 -9.22 -0.82
CA LYS A 23 0.58 -8.89 0.59
C LYS A 23 1.86 -8.81 1.41
N MET A 24 2.74 -9.80 1.27
CA MET A 24 4.03 -9.81 1.96
C MET A 24 4.89 -8.59 1.59
N LEU A 25 4.94 -8.23 0.30
CA LEU A 25 5.65 -7.03 -0.16
C LEU A 25 5.04 -5.75 0.44
N ALA A 26 3.71 -5.67 0.53
CA ALA A 26 3.04 -4.55 1.19
C ALA A 26 3.44 -4.44 2.66
N ASP A 27 3.43 -5.56 3.39
CA ASP A 27 3.76 -5.58 4.82
C ASP A 27 5.25 -5.31 5.08
N GLU A 28 6.15 -5.75 4.21
CA GLU A 28 7.56 -5.40 4.25
C GLU A 28 7.76 -3.89 4.07
N ARG A 29 7.10 -3.30 3.07
CA ARG A 29 7.14 -1.85 2.85
C ARG A 29 6.55 -1.07 4.00
N GLU A 30 5.51 -1.56 4.68
CA GLU A 30 5.00 -0.92 5.89
C GLU A 30 6.00 -0.91 7.04
N LYS A 31 6.75 -1.99 7.24
CA LYS A 31 7.81 -2.01 8.25
C LYS A 31 8.89 -0.96 7.95
N GLU A 32 9.22 -0.75 6.68
CA GLU A 32 10.13 0.32 6.28
C GLU A 32 9.53 1.72 6.55
N ILE A 33 8.21 1.90 6.41
CA ILE A 33 7.53 3.17 6.73
C ILE A 33 7.68 3.51 8.22
N GLU A 34 7.58 2.53 9.11
CA GLU A 34 7.76 2.74 10.56
C GLU A 34 9.19 3.20 10.89
N ALA A 35 10.20 2.66 10.19
CA ALA A 35 11.57 3.14 10.34
C ALA A 35 11.73 4.61 9.87
N GLU A 36 11.08 4.99 8.77
CA GLU A 36 11.08 6.38 8.28
C GLU A 36 10.29 7.32 9.20
N LYS A 37 9.23 6.82 9.86
CA LYS A 37 8.47 7.55 10.88
C LYS A 37 9.36 7.95 12.06
N LEU A 38 10.22 7.05 12.53
CA LEU A 38 11.20 7.36 13.58
C LEU A 38 12.19 8.45 13.15
N LYS A 39 12.65 8.43 11.89
CA LYS A 39 13.53 9.49 11.37
C LYS A 39 12.83 10.85 11.30
N VAL A 40 11.54 10.89 10.96
CA VAL A 40 10.74 12.12 11.05
C VAL A 40 10.68 12.63 12.48
N LYS A 41 10.42 11.77 13.46
CA LYS A 41 10.39 12.15 14.88
C LYS A 41 11.72 12.76 15.33
N ASN A 42 12.83 12.09 15.04
CA ASN A 42 14.17 12.61 15.34
C ASN A 42 14.44 13.95 14.63
N ALA A 43 13.95 14.15 13.40
CA ALA A 43 14.11 15.40 12.67
C ALA A 43 13.27 16.55 13.26
N ILE A 44 12.10 16.24 13.84
CA ILE A 44 11.24 17.19 14.57
C ILE A 44 11.93 17.64 15.86
N GLU A 45 12.47 16.71 16.66
CA GLU A 45 13.21 17.04 17.89
C GLU A 45 14.40 17.96 17.64
N ASN A 46 15.09 17.75 16.51
CA ASN A 46 16.22 18.58 16.09
C ASN A 46 15.80 19.89 15.39
N GLY A 47 14.50 20.13 15.15
CA GLY A 47 13.99 21.32 14.46
C GLY A 47 14.43 21.43 12.99
N ASN A 48 14.84 20.33 12.35
CA ASN A 48 15.37 20.35 10.98
C ASN A 48 14.25 20.19 9.95
N THR A 49 13.60 21.30 9.61
CA THR A 49 12.48 21.37 8.66
C THR A 49 12.78 20.75 7.28
N LYS A 50 14.03 20.83 6.81
CA LYS A 50 14.43 20.21 5.54
C LYS A 50 14.41 18.69 5.60
N GLN A 51 14.89 18.10 6.70
CA GLN A 51 14.88 16.65 6.89
C GLN A 51 13.47 16.11 7.12
N ILE A 52 12.63 16.84 7.86
CA ILE A 52 11.21 16.51 8.04
C ILE A 52 10.53 16.36 6.68
N ARG A 53 10.68 17.37 5.80
CA ARG A 53 10.06 17.35 4.47
C ARG A 53 10.57 16.23 3.56
N ILE A 54 11.86 15.89 3.66
CA ILE A 54 12.45 14.79 2.88
C ILE A 54 11.87 13.45 3.33
N HIS A 55 11.89 13.17 4.63
CA HIS A 55 11.37 11.92 5.19
C HIS A 55 9.84 11.80 5.05
N ALA A 56 9.11 12.91 5.18
CA ALA A 56 7.66 12.95 4.95
C ALA A 56 7.32 12.59 3.49
N ARG A 57 8.04 13.15 2.51
CA ARG A 57 7.87 12.80 1.09
C ARG A 57 8.15 11.32 0.82
N ASN A 58 9.22 10.78 1.41
CA ASN A 58 9.53 9.36 1.27
C ASN A 58 8.41 8.47 1.82
N MET A 59 7.88 8.82 3.01
CA MET A 59 6.77 8.08 3.62
C MET A 59 5.51 8.11 2.76
N VAL A 60 5.15 9.26 2.18
CA VAL A 60 4.00 9.38 1.28
C VAL A 60 4.17 8.47 0.07
N ARG A 61 5.34 8.50 -0.58
CA ARG A 61 5.64 7.60 -1.71
C ARG A 61 5.47 6.13 -1.32
N MET A 62 6.05 5.73 -0.19
CA MET A 62 5.99 4.35 0.30
C MET A 62 4.58 3.93 0.66
N ARG A 63 3.78 4.80 1.30
CA ARG A 63 2.36 4.54 1.57
C ARG A 63 1.58 4.32 0.28
N GLN A 64 1.82 5.11 -0.76
CA GLN A 64 1.17 4.93 -2.05
C GLN A 64 1.52 3.58 -2.68
N GLU A 65 2.78 3.13 -2.56
CA GLU A 65 3.21 1.80 -3.01
C GLU A 65 2.48 0.69 -2.24
N VAL A 66 2.43 0.77 -0.91
CA VAL A 66 1.71 -0.17 -0.05
C VAL A 66 0.24 -0.26 -0.45
N THR A 67 -0.45 0.88 -0.58
CA THR A 67 -1.86 0.93 -1.00
C THR A 67 -2.06 0.26 -2.35
N THR A 68 -1.13 0.48 -3.27
CA THR A 68 -1.21 -0.11 -4.62
C THR A 68 -1.04 -1.62 -4.59
N TYR A 69 -0.05 -2.14 -3.84
CA TYR A 69 0.15 -3.59 -3.69
C TYR A 69 -1.07 -4.27 -3.05
N ARG A 70 -1.64 -3.67 -2.01
CA ARG A 70 -2.88 -4.19 -1.39
C ARG A 70 -4.07 -4.17 -2.33
N LEU A 71 -4.21 -3.11 -3.11
CA LEU A 71 -5.30 -2.99 -4.06
C LEU A 71 -5.24 -4.09 -5.13
N ILE A 72 -4.04 -4.31 -5.70
CA ILE A 72 -3.83 -5.37 -6.69
C ILE A 72 -4.07 -6.73 -6.05
N SER A 73 -3.53 -6.99 -4.86
CA SER A 73 -3.76 -8.24 -4.14
C SER A 73 -5.25 -8.53 -3.89
N LYS A 74 -6.03 -7.55 -3.40
CA LYS A 74 -7.48 -7.71 -3.19
C LYS A 74 -8.24 -8.03 -4.47
N ARG A 75 -7.83 -7.41 -5.58
CA ARG A 75 -8.41 -7.70 -6.91
C ARG A 75 -8.08 -9.12 -7.33
N LEU A 76 -6.85 -9.59 -7.13
CA LEU A 76 -6.46 -10.97 -7.40
C LEU A 76 -7.20 -11.97 -6.53
N ASP A 77 -7.36 -11.71 -5.24
CA ASP A 77 -8.18 -12.55 -4.35
C ASP A 77 -9.63 -12.63 -4.86
N SER A 78 -10.17 -11.53 -5.37
CA SER A 78 -11.51 -11.51 -5.97
C SER A 78 -11.57 -12.30 -7.28
N MET A 79 -10.51 -12.27 -8.09
CA MET A 79 -10.38 -13.11 -9.29
C MET A 79 -10.29 -14.59 -8.95
N VAL A 80 -9.49 -14.96 -7.94
CA VAL A 80 -9.39 -16.34 -7.44
C VAL A 80 -10.78 -16.85 -7.04
N ASN A 81 -11.53 -16.09 -6.23
CA ASN A 81 -12.90 -16.47 -5.87
C ASN A 81 -13.82 -16.62 -7.10
N TYR A 82 -13.68 -15.74 -8.09
CA TYR A 82 -14.46 -15.85 -9.33
C TYR A 82 -14.12 -17.13 -10.10
N PHE A 83 -12.84 -17.51 -10.18
CA PHE A 83 -12.40 -18.75 -10.84
C PHE A 83 -12.85 -19.99 -10.07
N ASP A 84 -12.79 -19.98 -8.74
CA ASP A 84 -13.28 -21.08 -7.90
C ASP A 84 -14.80 -21.32 -8.08
N ASP A 85 -15.57 -20.27 -8.37
CA ASP A 85 -17.00 -20.37 -8.66
C ASP A 85 -17.31 -20.81 -10.11
N GLN A 86 -16.32 -20.76 -11.02
CA GLN A 86 -16.53 -21.18 -12.42
C GLN A 86 -16.56 -22.70 -12.56
N PRO A 87 -17.35 -23.24 -13.52
CA PRO A 87 -17.29 -24.66 -13.83
C PRO A 87 -15.89 -25.00 -14.33
N GLU A 88 -15.37 -26.13 -13.86
CA GLU A 88 -14.00 -26.59 -14.15
C GLU A 88 -13.67 -26.60 -15.66
N GLN A 89 -14.64 -26.80 -16.56
CA GLN A 89 -14.38 -26.81 -18.01
C GLN A 89 -14.43 -25.42 -18.69
N SER A 90 -14.43 -24.34 -17.91
CA SER A 90 -14.53 -22.98 -18.44
C SER A 90 -13.27 -22.58 -19.21
N THR A 91 -13.45 -21.96 -20.38
CA THR A 91 -12.33 -21.45 -21.19
C THR A 91 -11.59 -20.31 -20.51
N VAL A 92 -12.20 -19.68 -19.50
CA VAL A 92 -11.60 -18.58 -18.74
C VAL A 92 -10.36 -19.04 -17.95
N PHE A 93 -10.22 -20.32 -17.58
CA PHE A 93 -9.00 -20.84 -16.92
C PHE A 93 -7.73 -20.77 -17.80
N SER A 94 -7.88 -20.55 -19.11
CA SER A 94 -6.74 -20.33 -20.00
C SER A 94 -6.10 -18.95 -19.85
N SER A 95 -6.81 -17.96 -19.28
CA SER A 95 -6.28 -16.62 -19.08
C SER A 95 -5.38 -16.48 -17.86
N ILE A 96 -5.58 -17.30 -16.81
CA ILE A 96 -4.81 -17.25 -15.55
C ILE A 96 -3.30 -17.16 -15.75
N PRO A 97 -2.64 -18.04 -16.53
CA PRO A 97 -1.18 -17.95 -16.72
C PRO A 97 -0.74 -16.63 -17.37
N LEU A 98 -1.54 -16.09 -18.30
CA LEU A 98 -1.24 -14.81 -18.97
C LEU A 98 -1.42 -13.62 -18.02
N ILE A 99 -2.41 -13.72 -17.11
CA ILE A 99 -2.65 -12.75 -16.04
C ILE A 99 -1.44 -12.71 -15.10
N ILE A 100 -0.98 -13.88 -14.64
CA ILE A 100 0.21 -14.02 -13.77
C ILE A 100 1.44 -13.40 -14.44
N GLU A 101 1.73 -13.77 -15.68
CA GLU A 101 2.89 -13.24 -16.42
C GLU A 101 2.83 -11.71 -16.58
N SER A 102 1.65 -11.16 -16.86
CA SER A 102 1.46 -9.71 -17.00
C SER A 102 1.73 -8.98 -15.68
N ILE A 103 1.34 -9.56 -14.56
CA ILE A 103 1.54 -9.00 -13.22
C ILE A 103 3.00 -9.12 -12.80
N ASP A 104 3.64 -10.27 -13.04
CA ASP A 104 5.06 -10.48 -12.74
C ASP A 104 5.96 -9.52 -13.54
N SER A 105 5.64 -9.31 -14.82
CA SER A 105 6.33 -8.33 -15.67
C SER A 105 6.16 -6.90 -15.15
N ALA A 106 4.95 -6.55 -14.70
CA ALA A 106 4.69 -5.24 -14.11
C ALA A 106 5.42 -5.06 -12.77
N LEU A 107 5.49 -6.12 -11.95
CA LEU A 107 6.24 -6.15 -10.69
C LEU A 107 7.74 -5.91 -10.91
N ALA A 108 8.33 -6.54 -11.93
CA ALA A 108 9.74 -6.37 -12.27
C ALA A 108 10.11 -4.93 -12.66
N THR A 109 9.14 -4.14 -13.12
CA THR A 109 9.37 -2.72 -13.48
C THR A 109 9.48 -1.81 -12.25
N GLY A 110 8.97 -2.23 -11.08
CA GLY A 110 9.06 -1.47 -9.84
C GLY A 110 8.26 -0.16 -9.80
N ASN A 111 7.36 0.06 -10.77
CA ASN A 111 6.52 1.25 -10.85
C ASN A 111 5.08 0.92 -10.44
N SER A 112 4.70 1.32 -9.23
CA SER A 112 3.37 1.07 -8.65
C SER A 112 2.22 1.60 -9.54
N LYS A 113 2.35 2.81 -10.10
CA LYS A 113 1.32 3.40 -10.97
C LYS A 113 1.15 2.57 -12.26
N GLN A 114 2.24 2.07 -12.82
CA GLN A 114 2.19 1.21 -13.99
C GLN A 114 1.56 -0.15 -13.67
N MET A 115 1.87 -0.74 -12.52
CA MET A 115 1.27 -2.01 -12.10
C MET A 115 -0.25 -1.93 -12.00
N LEU A 116 -0.78 -0.85 -11.42
CA LEU A 116 -2.23 -0.65 -11.34
C LEU A 116 -2.88 -0.56 -12.73
N LYS A 117 -2.21 0.13 -13.67
CA LYS A 117 -2.66 0.21 -15.06
C LYS A 117 -2.63 -1.16 -15.75
N THR A 118 -1.59 -1.96 -15.55
CA THR A 118 -1.53 -3.33 -16.08
C THR A 118 -2.68 -4.17 -15.51
N MET A 119 -2.98 -4.04 -14.22
CA MET A 119 -4.11 -4.73 -13.59
C MET A 119 -5.45 -4.34 -14.24
N ASP A 120 -5.68 -3.05 -14.46
CA ASP A 120 -6.88 -2.57 -15.16
C ASP A 120 -6.97 -3.07 -16.61
N GLN A 121 -5.83 -3.22 -17.30
CA GLN A 121 -5.78 -3.77 -18.67
C GLN A 121 -6.09 -5.27 -18.69
N VAL A 122 -5.50 -6.02 -17.76
CA VAL A 122 -5.78 -7.46 -17.57
C VAL A 122 -7.27 -7.67 -17.30
N GLU A 123 -7.84 -6.88 -16.38
CA GLU A 123 -9.28 -6.91 -16.08
C GLU A 123 -10.13 -6.68 -17.34
N ALA A 124 -9.82 -5.65 -18.12
CA ALA A 124 -10.59 -5.30 -19.32
C ALA A 124 -10.40 -6.28 -20.50
N GLN A 125 -9.25 -6.97 -20.58
CA GLN A 125 -8.97 -7.91 -21.66
C GLN A 125 -9.60 -9.28 -21.44
N TYR A 126 -9.67 -9.74 -20.19
CA TYR A 126 -10.06 -11.12 -19.88
C TYR A 126 -11.45 -11.25 -19.24
N PHE A 127 -12.05 -10.16 -18.77
CA PHE A 127 -13.33 -10.20 -18.06
C PHE A 127 -14.33 -9.15 -18.57
N ASP A 128 -15.61 -9.49 -18.47
CA ASP A 128 -16.70 -8.56 -18.78
C ASP A 128 -16.74 -7.39 -17.79
N THR A 129 -17.25 -6.25 -18.25
CA THR A 129 -17.30 -5.00 -17.45
C THR A 129 -18.03 -5.18 -16.11
N GLU A 130 -19.07 -6.01 -16.06
CA GLU A 130 -19.80 -6.29 -14.81
C GLU A 130 -18.96 -7.09 -13.80
N VAL A 131 -18.16 -8.04 -14.27
CA VAL A 131 -17.24 -8.83 -13.42
C VAL A 131 -16.10 -7.95 -12.92
N VAL A 132 -15.55 -7.12 -13.80
CA VAL A 132 -14.54 -6.11 -13.44
C VAL A 132 -15.06 -5.13 -12.38
N ALA A 133 -16.32 -4.69 -12.49
CA ALA A 133 -16.92 -3.81 -11.49
C ALA A 133 -16.97 -4.47 -10.10
N LYS A 134 -17.24 -5.78 -10.02
CA LYS A 134 -17.19 -6.53 -8.76
C LYS A 134 -15.79 -6.55 -8.17
N PHE A 135 -14.76 -6.82 -8.97
CA PHE A 135 -13.36 -6.83 -8.53
C PHE A 135 -12.89 -5.46 -8.01
N LYS A 136 -13.34 -4.37 -8.66
CA LYS A 136 -12.99 -3.02 -8.22
C LYS A 136 -13.73 -2.61 -6.94
N SER A 137 -14.98 -3.04 -6.79
CA SER A 137 -15.79 -2.71 -5.61
C SER A 137 -15.25 -3.32 -4.32
N SER A 138 -14.72 -4.56 -4.37
CA SER A 138 -14.08 -5.21 -3.22
C SER A 138 -12.77 -4.51 -2.82
N ALA A 139 -12.11 -3.87 -3.77
CA ALA A 139 -10.84 -3.18 -3.61
C ALA A 139 -10.99 -1.71 -3.15
N ALA A 140 -12.14 -1.07 -3.45
CA ALA A 140 -12.42 0.33 -3.16
C ALA A 140 -12.61 0.66 -1.67
N THR A 141 -12.88 -0.33 -0.81
CA THR A 141 -13.13 -0.13 0.63
C THR A 141 -11.92 0.41 1.41
N GLU A 142 -10.71 0.35 0.84
CA GLU A 142 -9.47 0.83 1.46
C GLU A 142 -8.72 1.91 0.66
N SER A 143 -9.27 2.36 -0.48
CA SER A 143 -8.56 3.32 -1.34
C SER A 143 -8.90 4.76 -0.97
N THR A 144 -7.96 5.47 -0.34
CA THR A 144 -7.90 6.94 -0.47
C THR A 144 -7.79 7.30 -1.95
N PRO A 145 -8.45 8.38 -2.42
CA PRO A 145 -8.42 8.74 -3.83
C PRO A 145 -6.97 9.01 -4.26
N VAL A 146 -6.49 8.23 -5.24
CA VAL A 146 -5.18 8.37 -5.93
C VAL A 146 -4.97 9.79 -6.53
N SER A 147 -6.02 10.62 -6.51
CA SER A 147 -6.04 12.02 -6.96
C SER A 147 -5.47 13.02 -5.94
N MET A 148 -5.15 12.64 -4.69
CA MET A 148 -4.47 13.58 -3.80
C MET A 148 -3.06 13.85 -4.33
N SER A 149 -2.75 15.12 -4.60
CA SER A 149 -1.41 15.51 -5.06
C SER A 149 -0.38 15.09 -4.01
N GLU A 150 0.79 14.63 -4.45
CA GLU A 150 1.89 14.22 -3.55
C GLU A 150 2.19 15.34 -2.52
N ASP A 151 2.08 16.60 -2.92
CA ASP A 151 2.27 17.76 -2.04
C ASP A 151 1.14 17.94 -0.99
N GLU A 152 -0.09 17.55 -1.31
CA GLU A 152 -1.23 17.63 -0.40
C GLU A 152 -1.18 16.50 0.65
N GLU A 153 -0.78 15.30 0.24
CA GLU A 153 -0.48 14.17 1.13
C GLU A 153 0.71 14.47 2.06
N ILE A 154 1.77 15.13 1.55
CA ILE A 154 2.91 15.57 2.36
C ILE A 154 2.45 16.60 3.40
N SER A 155 1.69 17.61 2.97
CA SER A 155 1.17 18.64 3.87
C SER A 155 0.26 18.03 4.96
N LYS A 156 -0.59 17.08 4.59
CA LYS A 156 -1.46 16.36 5.54
C LYS A 156 -0.66 15.48 6.50
N CYS A 157 0.40 14.82 6.03
CA CYS A 157 1.26 13.98 6.86
C CYS A 157 2.12 14.82 7.84
N GLU A 158 2.59 15.99 7.41
CA GLU A 158 3.24 16.98 8.27
C GLU A 158 2.28 17.48 9.36
N VAL A 159 1.04 17.84 8.98
CA VAL A 159 0.01 18.35 9.90
C VAL A 159 -0.51 17.28 10.87
N GLN A 160 -0.78 16.05 10.40
CA GLN A 160 -1.25 14.96 11.26
C GLN A 160 -0.21 14.58 12.32
N LYS A 161 1.07 14.54 11.97
CA LYS A 161 2.13 14.23 12.94
C LYS A 161 2.35 15.33 13.96
N ILE A 162 2.27 16.61 13.55
CA ILE A 162 2.28 17.72 14.52
C ILE A 162 1.13 17.55 15.53
N ASN A 163 -0.07 17.13 15.08
CA ASN A 163 -1.23 16.95 15.96
C ASN A 163 -1.19 15.66 16.80
N GLU A 164 -0.65 14.55 16.28
CA GLU A 164 -0.46 13.30 17.05
C GLU A 164 0.66 13.43 18.08
N ASP A 165 1.73 14.17 17.76
CA ASP A 165 2.84 14.42 18.68
C ASP A 165 2.58 15.62 19.63
N ASP A 166 1.51 16.42 19.44
CA ASP A 166 1.08 17.46 20.40
C ASP A 166 0.45 16.89 21.70
N VAL A 167 0.36 15.56 21.81
CA VAL A 167 0.01 14.89 23.07
C VAL A 167 1.22 14.73 24.01
N ASP A 168 2.47 14.87 23.54
CA ASP A 168 3.65 14.66 24.41
C ASP A 168 4.78 15.72 24.31
N VAL A 169 4.63 16.79 23.54
CA VAL A 169 5.52 17.98 23.65
C VAL A 169 5.00 18.95 24.73
N LYS A 170 4.71 18.41 25.91
CA LYS A 170 4.37 19.22 27.09
C LYS A 170 5.23 18.88 28.29
N ILE A 171 6.48 18.47 28.09
CA ILE A 171 7.47 18.45 29.18
C ILE A 171 8.82 18.91 28.62
N LYS A 172 9.37 19.95 29.25
CA LYS A 172 10.78 20.37 29.22
C LYS A 172 11.20 21.55 28.33
N THR A 173 10.34 22.56 28.19
CA THR A 173 10.81 23.94 27.99
C THR A 173 10.01 24.92 28.85
N SER A 174 10.21 24.88 30.16
CA SER A 174 10.02 26.07 30.99
C SER A 174 10.98 26.06 32.17
N SER A 175 11.97 26.95 32.03
CA SER A 175 12.75 27.56 33.08
C SER A 175 13.91 26.77 33.69
N CYS A 176 14.94 26.57 32.87
CA CYS A 176 16.29 26.89 33.32
C CYS A 176 16.58 28.34 32.87
N PHE A 177 15.98 29.31 33.57
CA PHE A 177 16.38 30.72 33.48
C PHE A 177 16.60 31.25 34.90
N HIS A 178 17.88 31.28 35.25
CA HIS A 178 18.55 32.31 36.02
C HIS A 178 18.21 32.55 37.51
N ILE A 179 19.18 32.16 38.35
CA ILE A 179 19.92 33.03 39.29
C ILE A 179 19.11 33.66 40.46
N PHE A 180 19.41 33.15 41.67
CA PHE A 180 19.82 33.93 42.86
C PHE A 180 18.93 35.14 43.27
N THR A 181 18.20 35.02 44.38
CA THR A 181 18.41 35.80 45.63
C THR A 181 17.15 35.86 46.51
N CYS A 182 17.38 35.75 47.82
CA CYS A 182 16.56 36.27 48.92
C CYS A 182 15.20 35.59 49.25
N TRP A 183 15.25 34.64 50.19
CA TRP A 183 14.30 34.70 51.30
C TRP A 183 14.96 34.24 52.61
N SER A 184 15.46 35.25 53.33
CA SER A 184 15.87 35.21 54.72
C SER A 184 15.13 36.37 55.39
N HIS A 185 13.93 36.10 55.90
CA HIS A 185 13.35 36.69 57.11
C HIS A 185 12.11 35.89 57.51
#